data_AF-F7YTV3-F1
#
_entry.id   AF-F7YTV3-F1
#
_cell.length_a   1.000
_cell.length_b   1.000
_cell.length_c   1.000
_cell.angle_alpha   90.00
_cell.angle_beta   90.00
_cell.angle_gamma   90.00
#
_symmetry.space_group_name_H-M   'P 1'
#
loop_
_entity.id
_entity.type
_entity.pdbx_description
1 polymer ?
#
loop_
_entity_poly.entity_id
_entity_poly.type
_entity_poly.pdbx_seq_one_letter_code
_entity_poly.pdbx_strand_id
1 'polypeptide(L)'
;MVEPYSSGLLKEDPYAKKVVIMARVVAVLRGKLENRKLSLIPMPSRALKRYEIHELIVTDEQEAAPGKEVNKIAYLAFVEILNPGVAVVGDKVILQDGKTVGRIAGFDETHMPNHENIVIKVEKRMSGEEMGINVDDLIIFLKE
;
A
#
# COMPACT_ATOMS: atom_id res chain seq x y z
N MET A 1 -16.61 -3.01 21.25
CA MET A 1 -16.06 -1.64 21.09
C MET A 1 -16.38 -1.22 19.67
N VAL A 2 -17.03 -0.08 19.46
CA VAL A 2 -17.35 0.40 18.10
C VAL A 2 -16.04 0.90 17.48
N GLU A 3 -15.76 0.45 16.26
CA GLU A 3 -14.55 0.81 15.54
C GLU A 3 -14.67 2.30 15.08
N PRO A 4 -13.73 3.20 15.44
CA PRO A 4 -13.93 4.65 15.29
C PRO A 4 -13.98 5.18 13.85
N TYR A 5 -13.35 4.50 12.90
CA TYR A 5 -13.24 4.94 11.51
C TYR A 5 -14.53 4.61 10.72
N SER A 6 -15.09 3.44 10.97
CA SER A 6 -16.37 2.97 10.40
C SER A 6 -17.60 3.62 11.04
N SER A 7 -17.46 4.23 12.22
CA SER A 7 -18.55 4.87 12.93
C SER A 7 -18.66 6.38 12.73
N GLY A 8 -17.78 6.99 11.92
CA GLY A 8 -17.76 8.44 11.68
C GLY A 8 -17.42 9.28 12.92
N LEU A 9 -16.76 8.68 13.92
CA LEU A 9 -16.36 9.39 15.15
C LEU A 9 -15.23 10.41 14.87
N LEU A 10 -14.40 10.13 13.88
CA LEU A 10 -13.31 11.01 13.45
C LEU A 10 -13.84 11.98 12.39
N LYS A 11 -13.79 13.28 12.71
CA LYS A 11 -14.21 14.38 11.82
C LYS A 11 -13.07 14.96 10.99
N GLU A 12 -11.83 14.66 11.38
CA GLU A 12 -10.60 15.14 10.78
C GLU A 12 -9.60 13.98 10.70
N ASP A 13 -8.60 14.12 9.84
CA ASP A 13 -7.48 13.18 9.78
C ASP A 13 -6.67 13.25 11.09
N PRO A 14 -6.60 12.16 11.88
CA PRO A 14 -5.85 12.17 13.14
C PRO A 14 -4.32 12.24 12.95
N TYR A 15 -3.82 12.06 11.72
CA TYR A 15 -2.39 12.02 11.43
C TYR A 15 -1.84 13.37 10.96
N ALA A 16 -1.72 14.34 11.88
CA ALA A 16 -1.25 15.68 11.56
C ALA A 16 0.14 15.72 10.91
N LYS A 17 1.08 14.89 11.39
CA LYS A 17 2.44 14.72 10.85
C LYS A 17 2.90 13.29 11.03
N LYS A 18 3.73 12.79 10.12
CA LYS A 18 4.37 11.48 10.24
C LYS A 18 5.71 11.46 9.52
N VAL A 19 6.56 10.52 9.89
CA VAL A 19 7.85 10.29 9.22
C VAL A 19 7.64 9.77 7.80
N VAL A 20 8.59 10.06 6.92
CA VAL A 20 8.70 9.37 5.63
C VAL A 20 9.12 7.93 5.89
N ILE A 21 8.46 6.98 5.24
CA ILE A 21 8.80 5.56 5.34
C ILE A 21 9.60 5.18 4.09
N MET A 22 10.79 4.65 4.29
CA MET A 22 11.61 4.07 3.22
C MET A 22 11.50 2.56 3.28
N ALA A 23 11.28 1.95 2.13
CA ALA A 23 11.26 0.51 1.97
C ALA A 23 12.14 0.11 0.78
N ARG A 24 12.80 -1.04 0.88
CA ARG A 24 13.68 -1.56 -0.16
C ARG A 24 13.02 -2.75 -0.84
N VAL A 25 13.03 -2.76 -2.17
CA VAL A 25 12.50 -3.89 -2.95
C VAL A 25 13.36 -5.13 -2.70
N VAL A 26 12.72 -6.20 -2.21
CA VAL A 26 13.35 -7.52 -1.99
C VAL A 26 12.92 -8.57 -3.00
N ALA A 27 11.79 -8.35 -3.69
CA ALA A 27 11.40 -9.11 -4.86
C ALA A 27 10.55 -8.26 -5.81
N VAL A 28 10.84 -8.33 -7.10
CA VAL A 28 10.02 -7.68 -8.14
C VAL A 28 8.96 -8.67 -8.61
N LEU A 29 7.72 -8.21 -8.72
CA LEU A 29 6.60 -9.06 -9.11
C LEU A 29 6.14 -8.77 -10.55
N ARG A 30 5.50 -9.77 -11.14
CA ARG A 30 4.91 -9.71 -12.49
C ARG A 30 3.47 -10.20 -12.47
N GLY A 31 2.68 -9.71 -13.43
CA GLY A 31 1.34 -10.21 -13.69
C GLY A 31 0.21 -9.35 -13.12
N LYS A 32 -0.99 -9.62 -13.63
CA LYS A 32 -2.25 -8.93 -13.35
C LYS A 32 -3.35 -9.95 -13.12
N LEU A 33 -4.34 -9.58 -12.32
CA LEU A 33 -5.54 -10.38 -12.09
C LEU A 33 -6.77 -9.48 -12.15
N GLU A 34 -7.89 -10.06 -12.58
CA GLU A 34 -9.17 -9.34 -12.73
C GLU A 34 -10.20 -9.71 -11.67
N ASN A 35 -10.01 -10.79 -10.91
CA ASN A 35 -10.94 -11.32 -9.91
C ASN A 35 -10.22 -11.74 -8.62
N ARG A 36 -9.33 -10.86 -8.12
CA ARG A 36 -8.45 -11.18 -6.97
C ARG A 36 -9.18 -11.22 -5.62
N LYS A 37 -10.31 -10.51 -5.49
CA LYS A 37 -11.13 -10.44 -4.27
C LYS A 37 -10.33 -10.09 -3.01
N LEU A 38 -9.44 -9.10 -3.09
CA LEU A 38 -8.80 -8.54 -1.89
C LEU A 38 -9.87 -7.87 -1.04
N SER A 39 -9.86 -8.13 0.27
CA SER A 39 -10.81 -7.56 1.21
C SER A 39 -10.09 -6.50 2.05
N LEU A 40 -10.19 -5.23 1.64
CA LEU A 40 -9.51 -4.17 2.36
C LEU A 40 -10.10 -4.02 3.76
N ILE A 41 -9.25 -4.04 4.77
CA ILE A 41 -9.65 -3.79 6.16
C ILE A 41 -10.32 -2.42 6.31
N PRO A 42 -11.15 -2.19 7.35
CA PRO A 42 -11.78 -0.89 7.57
C PRO A 42 -10.82 0.18 8.13
N MET A 43 -9.73 -0.24 8.80
CA MET A 43 -8.79 0.71 9.39
C MET A 43 -7.91 1.35 8.29
N PRO A 44 -7.80 2.68 8.23
CA PRO A 44 -7.11 3.37 7.15
C PRO A 44 -5.59 3.44 7.34
N SER A 45 -5.04 2.81 8.36
CA SER A 45 -3.61 2.91 8.67
C SER A 45 -3.03 1.63 9.25
N ARG A 46 -1.71 1.51 9.09
CA ARG A 46 -0.89 0.42 9.63
C ARG A 46 0.43 0.95 10.14
N ALA A 47 0.81 0.50 11.33
CA ALA A 47 2.16 0.69 11.84
C ALA A 47 3.05 -0.35 11.17
N LEU A 48 4.04 0.12 10.41
CA LEU A 48 5.02 -0.71 9.74
C LEU A 48 6.29 -0.72 10.58
N LYS A 49 6.74 -1.89 11.01
CA LYS A 49 7.98 -2.02 11.80
C LYS A 49 9.16 -2.23 10.88
N ARG A 50 10.33 -1.85 11.37
CA ARG A 50 11.60 -2.13 10.69
C ARG A 50 11.76 -3.64 10.46
N TYR A 51 12.27 -4.00 9.29
CA TYR A 51 12.53 -5.37 8.83
C TYR A 51 11.29 -6.21 8.50
N GLU A 52 10.08 -5.66 8.66
CA GLU A 52 8.88 -6.32 8.13
C GLU A 52 8.91 -6.30 6.60
N ILE A 53 8.40 -7.38 5.99
CA ILE A 53 8.25 -7.50 4.55
C ILE A 53 6.77 -7.39 4.22
N HIS A 54 6.43 -6.54 3.26
CA HIS A 54 5.07 -6.33 2.78
C HIS A 54 4.98 -6.51 1.26
N GLU A 55 3.83 -6.98 0.80
CA GLU A 55 3.53 -7.08 -0.63
C GLU A 55 2.84 -5.80 -1.10
N LEU A 56 3.41 -5.14 -2.11
CA LEU A 56 2.82 -3.99 -2.76
C LEU A 56 2.02 -4.44 -3.98
N ILE A 57 0.76 -4.04 -4.01
CA ILE A 57 -0.18 -4.36 -5.09
C ILE A 57 -0.75 -3.05 -5.61
N VAL A 58 -0.86 -2.90 -6.93
CA VAL A 58 -1.53 -1.73 -7.53
C VAL A 58 -2.90 -2.08 -8.09
N THR A 59 -3.84 -1.14 -8.02
CA THR A 59 -5.19 -1.26 -8.61
C THR A 59 -5.58 0.02 -9.34
N ASP A 60 -6.29 -0.12 -10.47
CA ASP A 60 -6.92 0.99 -11.20
C ASP A 60 -8.40 1.16 -10.83
N GLU A 61 -8.91 0.41 -9.84
CA GLU A 61 -10.24 0.62 -9.29
C GLU A 61 -10.27 1.91 -8.47
N GLN A 62 -10.83 2.97 -9.07
CA GLN A 62 -10.87 4.29 -8.43
C GLN A 62 -11.71 4.34 -7.16
N GLU A 63 -12.63 3.37 -6.99
CA GLU A 63 -13.46 3.19 -5.80
C GLU A 63 -12.77 2.39 -4.68
N ALA A 64 -11.54 1.90 -4.88
CA ALA A 64 -10.80 1.17 -3.85
C ALA A 64 -10.58 2.03 -2.61
N ALA A 65 -11.01 1.54 -1.45
CA ALA A 65 -10.97 2.24 -0.17
C ALA A 65 -11.07 1.23 1.00
N PRO A 66 -10.77 1.62 2.25
CA PRO A 66 -10.98 0.77 3.41
C PRO A 66 -12.39 0.17 3.47
N GLY A 67 -12.48 -1.11 3.82
CA GLY A 67 -13.74 -1.86 3.88
C GLY A 67 -14.33 -2.28 2.53
N LYS A 68 -13.64 -2.01 1.41
CA LYS A 68 -14.07 -2.41 0.06
C LYS A 68 -13.33 -3.64 -0.45
N GLU A 69 -13.98 -4.35 -1.36
CA GLU A 69 -13.33 -5.40 -2.15
C GLU A 69 -12.56 -4.78 -3.33
N VAL A 70 -11.39 -5.33 -3.66
CA VAL A 70 -10.59 -4.97 -4.85
C VAL A 70 -10.32 -6.21 -5.69
N ASN A 71 -10.67 -6.17 -6.97
CA ASN A 71 -10.60 -7.33 -7.86
C ASN A 71 -9.49 -7.23 -8.91
N LYS A 72 -9.36 -6.06 -9.51
CA LYS A 72 -8.45 -5.72 -10.58
C LYS A 72 -7.13 -5.24 -10.00
N ILE A 73 -6.10 -6.06 -10.11
CA ILE A 73 -4.77 -5.76 -9.56
C ILE A 73 -3.64 -5.99 -10.55
N ALA A 74 -2.48 -5.40 -10.27
CA ALA A 74 -1.18 -5.84 -10.74
C ALA A 74 -0.23 -5.98 -9.55
N TYR A 75 0.63 -6.99 -9.58
CA TYR A 75 1.62 -7.22 -8.53
C TYR A 75 2.83 -6.31 -8.74
N LEU A 76 3.23 -5.54 -7.73
CA LEU A 76 4.33 -4.60 -7.84
C LEU A 76 5.64 -5.20 -7.32
N ALA A 77 5.74 -5.39 -6.01
CA ALA A 77 6.97 -5.84 -5.37
C ALA A 77 6.71 -6.34 -3.95
N PHE A 78 7.60 -7.18 -3.42
CA PHE A 78 7.80 -7.27 -1.98
C PHE A 78 8.83 -6.23 -1.54
N VAL A 79 8.57 -5.57 -0.42
CA VAL A 79 9.48 -4.56 0.15
C VAL A 79 9.78 -4.82 1.61
N GLU A 80 11.04 -4.62 2.01
CA GLU A 80 11.49 -4.58 3.40
C GLU A 80 11.43 -3.15 3.92
N ILE A 81 10.82 -2.94 5.09
CA ILE A 81 10.76 -1.63 5.73
C ILE A 81 12.10 -1.27 6.39
N LEU A 82 12.72 -0.18 5.94
CA LEU A 82 14.04 0.25 6.43
C LEU A 82 13.96 1.07 7.72
N ASN A 83 12.90 1.86 7.86
CA ASN A 83 12.60 2.65 9.07
C ASN A 83 11.12 2.52 9.44
N PRO A 84 10.80 2.38 10.75
CA PRO A 84 9.43 2.19 11.17
C PRO A 84 8.62 3.49 10.96
N GLY A 85 7.31 3.34 10.79
CA GLY A 85 6.40 4.47 10.65
C GLY A 85 4.94 4.04 10.58
N VAL A 86 4.07 5.00 10.29
CA VAL A 86 2.64 4.75 10.09
C VAL A 86 2.30 5.05 8.63
N ALA A 87 1.87 4.02 7.90
CA ALA A 87 1.32 4.15 6.56
C ALA A 87 -0.18 4.44 6.68
N VAL A 88 -0.67 5.38 5.87
CA VAL A 88 -2.06 5.85 5.91
C VAL A 88 -2.62 5.88 4.50
N VAL A 89 -3.89 5.53 4.33
CA VAL A 89 -4.61 5.71 3.08
C VAL A 89 -4.47 7.15 2.59
N GLY A 90 -4.20 7.31 1.29
CA GLY A 90 -3.91 8.60 0.66
C GLY A 90 -2.43 8.95 0.59
N ASP A 91 -1.57 8.31 1.40
CA ASP A 91 -0.12 8.48 1.33
C ASP A 91 0.37 8.24 -0.10
N LYS A 92 1.21 9.16 -0.58
CA LYS A 92 1.82 9.06 -1.90
C LYS A 92 2.95 8.04 -1.83
N VAL A 93 2.98 7.16 -2.83
CA VAL A 93 4.02 6.16 -3.02
C VAL A 93 4.85 6.55 -4.24
N ILE A 94 6.14 6.71 -4.05
CA ILE A 94 7.08 7.12 -5.11
C ILE A 94 8.29 6.18 -5.14
N LEU A 95 8.93 6.12 -6.30
CA LEU A 95 10.26 5.54 -6.46
C LEU A 95 11.34 6.55 -6.04
N GLN A 96 12.56 6.06 -5.81
CA GLN A 96 13.72 6.86 -5.43
C GLN A 96 14.09 7.98 -6.40
N ASP A 97 13.74 7.85 -7.68
CA ASP A 97 13.95 8.86 -8.72
C ASP A 97 12.85 9.95 -8.72
N GLY A 98 11.89 9.87 -7.80
CA GLY A 98 10.76 10.80 -7.68
C GLY A 98 9.54 10.41 -8.53
N LYS A 99 9.61 9.35 -9.35
CA LYS A 99 8.48 8.89 -10.14
C LYS A 99 7.36 8.41 -9.23
N THR A 100 6.15 8.90 -9.46
CA THR A 100 4.98 8.49 -8.68
C THR A 100 4.51 7.10 -9.12
N VAL A 101 4.35 6.22 -8.14
CA VAL A 101 3.67 4.92 -8.32
C VAL A 101 2.17 5.15 -8.20
N GLY A 102 1.72 5.76 -7.10
CA GLY A 102 0.30 5.98 -6.81
C GLY A 102 0.05 6.45 -5.39
N ARG A 103 -1.12 6.10 -4.82
CA ARG A 103 -1.50 6.41 -3.44
C ARG A 103 -2.03 5.18 -2.71
N ILE A 104 -1.78 5.04 -1.41
CA ILE A 104 -2.33 3.92 -0.64
C ILE A 104 -3.87 3.98 -0.68
N ALA A 105 -4.50 2.88 -1.08
CA ALA A 105 -5.95 2.66 -1.07
C ALA A 105 -6.43 1.95 0.20
N GLY A 106 -5.58 1.09 0.77
CA GLY A 106 -5.88 0.33 1.97
C GLY A 106 -4.92 -0.85 2.15
N PHE A 107 -5.27 -1.73 3.06
CA PHE A 107 -4.47 -2.87 3.46
C PHE A 107 -5.32 -4.14 3.42
N ASP A 108 -4.71 -5.28 3.10
CA ASP A 108 -5.39 -6.58 3.07
C ASP A 108 -4.56 -7.63 3.83
N GLU A 109 -5.23 -8.38 4.69
CA GLU A 109 -4.61 -9.32 5.64
C GLU A 109 -4.72 -10.78 5.17
N THR A 110 -5.02 -11.04 3.88
CA THR A 110 -5.22 -12.39 3.34
C THR A 110 -4.05 -13.34 3.65
N HIS A 111 -2.82 -12.81 3.74
CA HIS A 111 -1.59 -13.58 3.96
C HIS A 111 -1.01 -13.44 5.37
N MET A 112 -1.70 -12.77 6.29
CA MET A 112 -1.23 -12.66 7.67
C MET A 112 -1.18 -14.05 8.34
N PRO A 113 -0.16 -14.32 9.19
CA PRO A 113 0.86 -13.40 9.69
C PRO A 113 2.16 -13.34 8.86
N ASN A 114 2.20 -13.92 7.65
CA ASN A 114 3.42 -13.92 6.82
C ASN A 114 3.75 -12.50 6.35
N HIS A 115 2.81 -11.86 5.66
CA HIS A 115 2.92 -10.48 5.22
C HIS A 115 1.53 -9.86 5.06
N GLU A 116 1.47 -8.54 5.15
CA GLU A 116 0.28 -7.75 4.84
C GLU A 116 0.42 -7.15 3.43
N ASN A 117 -0.68 -7.13 2.68
CA ASN A 117 -0.75 -6.48 1.39
C ASN A 117 -1.01 -4.99 1.57
N ILE A 118 -0.20 -4.13 0.96
CA ILE A 118 -0.45 -2.69 0.86
C ILE A 118 -0.95 -2.41 -0.56
N VAL A 119 -2.20 -2.00 -0.66
CA VAL A 119 -2.86 -1.77 -1.95
C VAL A 119 -2.75 -0.30 -2.33
N ILE A 120 -2.29 -0.04 -3.54
CA ILE A 120 -1.96 1.29 -4.07
C ILE A 120 -2.87 1.58 -5.27
N LYS A 121 -3.64 2.66 -5.19
CA LYS A 121 -4.46 3.18 -6.28
C LYS A 121 -3.60 3.89 -7.31
N VAL A 122 -3.84 3.57 -8.58
CA VAL A 122 -3.14 4.13 -9.76
C VAL A 122 -4.15 4.44 -10.86
N GLU A 123 -3.77 5.26 -11.83
CA GLU A 123 -4.59 5.49 -13.04
C GLU A 123 -4.52 4.32 -14.02
N LYS A 124 -3.35 3.66 -14.10
CA LYS A 124 -3.11 2.55 -15.01
C LYS A 124 -2.29 1.46 -14.32
N ARG A 125 -2.85 0.25 -14.23
CA ARG A 125 -2.17 -0.92 -13.65
C ARG A 125 -0.97 -1.37 -14.49
N MET A 126 0.20 -1.34 -13.87
CA MET A 126 1.43 -1.96 -14.35
C MET A 126 2.04 -2.75 -13.18
N SER A 127 2.52 -3.95 -13.48
CA SER A 127 3.30 -4.75 -12.54
C SER A 127 4.70 -4.16 -12.34
N GLY A 128 5.42 -4.62 -11.30
CA GLY A 128 6.78 -4.14 -11.03
C GLY A 128 7.73 -4.34 -12.20
N GLU A 129 7.63 -5.51 -12.86
CA GLU A 129 8.39 -5.81 -14.07
C GLU A 129 8.06 -4.85 -15.22
N GLU A 130 6.78 -4.58 -15.50
CA GLU A 130 6.39 -3.61 -16.55
C GLU A 130 6.84 -2.17 -16.21
N MET A 131 6.99 -1.85 -14.92
CA MET A 131 7.49 -0.55 -14.46
C MET A 131 9.02 -0.43 -14.49
N GLY A 132 9.73 -1.54 -14.73
CA GLY A 132 11.20 -1.58 -14.70
C GLY A 132 11.81 -1.45 -13.30
N ILE A 133 11.06 -1.82 -12.26
CA ILE A 133 11.55 -1.85 -10.87
C ILE A 133 12.59 -2.98 -10.74
N ASN A 134 13.64 -2.72 -9.98
CA ASN A 134 14.71 -3.67 -9.69
C ASN A 134 14.74 -4.02 -8.20
N VAL A 135 15.37 -5.15 -7.88
CA VAL A 135 15.76 -5.46 -6.50
C VAL A 135 16.70 -4.36 -5.99
N ASP A 136 16.58 -4.05 -4.71
CA ASP A 136 17.28 -2.97 -4.00
C ASP A 136 16.83 -1.53 -4.34
N ASP A 137 15.92 -1.33 -5.30
CA ASP A 137 15.30 -0.01 -5.49
C ASP A 137 14.55 0.43 -4.22
N LEU A 138 14.55 1.74 -3.95
CA LEU A 138 13.79 2.29 -2.83
C LEU A 138 12.38 2.73 -3.26
N ILE A 139 11.42 2.36 -2.43
CA ILE A 139 10.04 2.84 -2.45
C ILE A 139 9.81 3.70 -1.22
N ILE A 140 9.22 4.87 -1.42
CA ILE A 140 9.08 5.90 -0.40
C ILE A 140 7.59 6.22 -0.22
N PHE A 141 7.13 6.17 1.03
CA PHE A 141 5.77 6.56 1.42
C PHE A 141 5.83 7.89 2.16
N LEU A 142 5.07 8.87 1.66
CA LEU A 142 4.99 10.21 2.25
C LEU A 142 3.54 10.66 2.39
N LYS A 143 3.29 11.43 3.45
CA LYS A 143 2.03 12.16 3.62
C LYS A 143 1.99 13.29 2.58
N GLU A 144 0.84 13.48 1.94
CA GLU A 144 0.56 14.70 1.16
C GLU A 144 -0.24 15.71 1.99
#